data_AF-A0A1Q8QYA8-F1
#
_entry.id   AF-A0A1Q8QYA8-F1
#
_cell.length_a   1.000
_cell.length_b   1.000
_cell.length_c   1.000
_cell.angle_alpha   90.00
_cell.angle_beta   90.00
_cell.angle_gamma   90.00
#
_symmetry.space_group_name_H-M   'P 1'
#
loop_
_entity.id
_entity.type
_entity.pdbx_description
1 polymer ?
#
loop_
_entity_poly.entity_id
_entity_poly.type
_entity_poly.pdbx_seq_one_letter_code
_entity_poly.pdbx_strand_id
1 'polypeptide(L)'
;MTAGQTISTEIRSAQTVEWVQDTKKLFILPLPADANPVPTLDFYYINDLDYDGIKDLYWVHLGAKEPLASYITGWECVEVEPGLWNVFLEASVEGQKASWRSAIRQRRVKLSYTDRPGMLAFLCSFY
;
A
#
# COMPACT_ATOMS: atom_id res chain seq x y z
N MET A 1 -6.06 15.62 -4.75
CA MET A 1 -5.25 14.40 -5.01
C MET A 1 -6.10 13.18 -4.68
N THR A 2 -6.55 12.44 -5.68
CA THR A 2 -7.34 11.20 -5.52
C THR A 2 -6.47 10.01 -5.10
N ALA A 3 -5.25 9.91 -5.63
CA ALA A 3 -4.33 8.80 -5.32
C ALA A 3 -4.01 8.64 -3.83
N GLY A 4 -3.81 9.75 -3.10
CA GLY A 4 -3.60 9.70 -1.65
C GLY A 4 -4.81 9.12 -0.90
N GLN A 5 -6.03 9.39 -1.36
CA GLN A 5 -7.26 8.84 -0.78
C GLN A 5 -7.43 7.35 -1.12
N THR A 6 -7.07 6.92 -2.32
CA THR A 6 -7.02 5.50 -2.71
C THR A 6 -6.06 4.74 -1.79
N ILE A 7 -4.80 5.17 -1.71
CA ILE A 7 -3.79 4.54 -0.84
C ILE A 7 -4.23 4.53 0.63
N SER A 8 -4.83 5.63 1.11
CA SER A 8 -5.37 5.69 2.47
C SER A 8 -6.43 4.65 2.74
N THR A 9 -7.26 4.37 1.74
CA THR A 9 -8.33 3.38 1.85
C THR A 9 -7.75 1.98 1.89
N GLU A 10 -6.83 1.68 0.97
CA GLU A 10 -6.15 0.38 0.88
C GLU A 10 -5.36 0.05 2.15
N ILE A 11 -4.53 0.98 2.66
CA ILE A 11 -3.79 0.79 3.92
C ILE A 11 -4.75 0.56 5.10
N ARG A 12 -5.91 1.23 5.12
CA ARG A 12 -6.88 1.09 6.21
C ARG A 12 -7.54 -0.29 6.21
N SER A 13 -7.80 -0.87 5.05
CA SER A 13 -8.39 -2.21 4.87
C SER A 13 -7.38 -3.34 4.72
N ALA A 14 -6.08 -3.04 4.73
CA ALA A 14 -5.03 -4.02 4.57
C ALA A 14 -4.89 -4.96 5.78
N GLN A 15 -4.59 -6.21 5.51
CA GLN A 15 -4.09 -7.17 6.50
C GLN A 15 -2.63 -6.86 6.86
N THR A 16 -1.81 -6.61 5.83
CA THR A 16 -0.39 -6.31 5.97
C THR A 16 -0.04 -5.16 5.06
N VAL A 17 0.79 -4.25 5.56
CA VAL A 17 1.38 -3.17 4.79
C VAL A 17 2.88 -3.23 5.05
N GLU A 18 3.67 -3.13 3.99
CA GLU A 18 5.13 -3.14 4.10
C GLU A 18 5.71 -2.08 3.19
N TRP A 19 6.63 -1.29 3.74
CA TRP A 19 7.39 -0.31 2.98
C TRP A 19 8.83 -0.76 2.82
N VAL A 20 9.28 -0.86 1.57
CA VAL A 20 10.67 -1.17 1.24
C VAL A 20 11.38 0.10 0.80
N GLN A 21 12.14 0.70 1.71
CA GLN A 21 12.79 1.99 1.51
C GLN A 21 13.79 1.99 0.33
N ASP A 22 14.55 0.90 0.15
CA ASP A 22 15.56 0.79 -0.93
C ASP A 22 14.95 0.87 -2.33
N THR A 23 13.74 0.34 -2.49
CA THR A 23 13.04 0.29 -3.78
C THR A 23 11.91 1.30 -3.88
N LYS A 24 11.62 2.03 -2.80
CA LYS A 24 10.46 2.93 -2.65
C LYS A 24 9.14 2.25 -3.04
N LYS A 25 8.99 0.98 -2.67
CA LYS A 25 7.81 0.17 -2.95
C LYS A 25 6.96 0.02 -1.69
N LEU A 26 5.67 0.23 -1.85
CA LEU A 26 4.67 -0.07 -0.83
C LEU A 26 3.96 -1.36 -1.23
N PHE A 27 4.07 -2.38 -0.40
CA PHE A 27 3.33 -3.63 -0.56
C PHE A 27 2.11 -3.60 0.34
N ILE A 28 0.97 -4.00 -0.20
CA ILE A 28 -0.31 -4.07 0.52
C ILE A 28 -0.91 -5.44 0.27
N LEU A 29 -1.18 -6.17 1.34
CA LEU A 29 -1.96 -7.39 1.31
C LEU A 29 -3.35 -7.06 1.89
N PRO A 30 -4.42 -7.10 1.07
CA PRO A 30 -5.79 -6.91 1.55
C PRO A 30 -6.20 -7.98 2.57
N LEU A 31 -7.19 -7.67 3.40
CA LEU A 31 -7.83 -8.69 4.23
C LEU A 31 -8.57 -9.72 3.35
N PRO A 32 -8.52 -11.01 3.71
CA PRO A 32 -9.40 -12.01 3.12
C PRO A 32 -10.86 -11.59 3.36
N ALA A 33 -11.66 -11.59 2.30
CA ALA A 33 -13.09 -11.35 2.36
C ALA A 33 -13.83 -12.57 1.80
N ASP A 34 -15.11 -12.74 2.13
CA ASP A 34 -15.89 -13.88 1.62
C ASP A 34 -15.90 -13.93 0.07
N ALA A 35 -15.81 -12.77 -0.58
CA ALA A 35 -15.70 -12.64 -2.04
C ALA A 35 -14.28 -12.87 -2.59
N ASN A 36 -13.25 -12.75 -1.76
CA ASN A 36 -11.84 -13.00 -2.12
C ASN A 36 -11.12 -13.68 -0.95
N PRO A 37 -11.22 -15.02 -0.82
CA PRO A 37 -10.68 -15.76 0.32
C PRO A 37 -9.15 -15.86 0.30
N VAL A 38 -8.52 -15.62 -0.85
CA VAL A 38 -7.06 -15.63 -1.02
C VAL A 38 -6.64 -14.26 -1.57
N PRO A 39 -6.42 -13.27 -0.69
CA PRO A 39 -6.01 -11.95 -1.12
C PRO A 39 -4.64 -12.00 -1.81
N THR A 40 -4.47 -11.15 -2.80
CA THR A 40 -3.25 -11.04 -3.59
C THR A 40 -2.39 -9.90 -3.06
N LEU A 41 -1.08 -10.04 -3.16
CA LEU A 41 -0.17 -8.97 -2.79
C LEU A 41 -0.14 -7.92 -3.90
N ASP A 42 -0.58 -6.72 -3.56
CA ASP A 42 -0.51 -5.56 -4.42
C ASP A 42 0.71 -4.73 -4.07
N PHE A 43 1.26 -3.99 -5.03
CA PHE A 43 2.33 -3.06 -4.73
C PHE A 43 2.26 -1.76 -5.53
N TYR A 44 2.77 -0.70 -4.91
CA TYR A 44 2.81 0.64 -5.46
C TYR A 44 4.25 1.11 -5.59
N TYR A 45 4.57 1.74 -6.72
CA TYR A 45 5.92 2.23 -6.99
C TYR A 45 5.90 3.41 -7.96
N ILE A 46 6.91 4.26 -7.87
CA ILE A 46 7.11 5.32 -8.85
C ILE A 46 7.97 4.79 -10.00
N ASN A 47 7.56 5.04 -11.24
CA ASN A 47 8.43 4.86 -12.39
C ASN A 47 8.05 5.77 -13.56
N ASP A 48 8.94 5.86 -14.54
CA ASP A 48 8.70 6.42 -15.87
C ASP A 48 8.69 5.22 -16.84
N LEU A 49 7.50 4.77 -17.24
CA LEU A 49 7.34 3.56 -18.08
C LEU A 49 7.25 3.88 -19.57
N ASP A 50 6.82 5.09 -19.93
CA ASP A 50 6.67 5.60 -21.28
C ASP A 50 7.85 6.47 -21.73
N TYR A 51 8.83 6.70 -20.85
CA TYR A 51 10.08 7.42 -21.10
C TYR A 51 9.88 8.88 -21.50
N ASP A 52 8.84 9.52 -20.98
CA ASP A 52 8.53 10.92 -21.22
C ASP A 52 9.28 11.87 -20.24
N GLY A 53 10.03 11.30 -19.29
CA GLY A 53 10.74 12.02 -18.24
C GLY A 53 9.87 12.40 -17.04
N ILE A 54 8.58 12.10 -17.09
CA ILE A 54 7.60 12.26 -16.03
C ILE A 54 7.47 10.91 -15.32
N LYS A 55 7.42 10.97 -13.99
CA LYS A 55 7.25 9.79 -13.18
C LYS A 55 5.81 9.68 -12.72
N ASP A 56 5.22 8.51 -12.88
CA ASP A 56 3.91 8.19 -12.34
C ASP A 56 4.03 7.24 -11.16
N LEU A 57 3.06 7.33 -10.26
CA LEU A 57 2.77 6.32 -9.27
C LEU A 57 1.93 5.22 -9.92
N TYR A 58 2.48 4.02 -9.99
CA TYR A 58 1.82 2.83 -10.49
C TYR A 58 1.29 1.99 -9.34
N TRP A 59 0.12 1.40 -9.54
CA TRP A 59 -0.41 0.27 -8.79
C TRP A 59 -0.22 -1.01 -9.59
N VAL A 60 0.23 -2.07 -8.93
CA VAL A 60 0.34 -3.40 -9.52
C VAL A 60 -0.52 -4.38 -8.77
N HIS A 61 -1.44 -4.99 -9.50
CA HIS A 61 -2.33 -6.04 -9.02
C HIS A 61 -2.30 -7.20 -10.01
N LEU A 62 -1.96 -8.40 -9.54
CA LEU A 62 -1.89 -9.61 -10.39
C LEU A 62 -1.04 -9.44 -11.67
N GLY A 63 -0.02 -8.58 -11.62
CA GLY A 63 0.87 -8.28 -12.75
C GLY A 63 0.34 -7.20 -13.71
N ALA A 64 -0.91 -6.77 -13.60
CA ALA A 64 -1.42 -5.60 -14.29
C ALA A 64 -0.86 -4.33 -13.64
N LYS A 65 -0.38 -3.39 -14.45
CA LYS A 65 0.20 -2.12 -13.99
C LYS A 65 -0.70 -0.98 -14.43
N GLU A 66 -1.20 -0.21 -13.47
CA GLU A 66 -2.09 0.93 -13.75
C GLU A 66 -1.53 2.21 -13.14
N PRO A 67 -1.48 3.33 -13.90
CA PRO A 67 -1.07 4.62 -13.38
C PRO A 67 -2.18 5.21 -12.50
N LEU A 68 -1.86 5.53 -11.25
CA LEU A 68 -2.78 6.17 -10.30
C LEU A 68 -2.64 7.69 -10.25
N ALA A 69 -1.43 8.20 -10.44
CA ALA A 69 -1.14 9.62 -10.47
C ALA A 69 0.15 9.91 -11.22
N SER A 70 0.13 10.99 -12.01
CA SER A 70 1.29 11.47 -12.76
C SER A 70 2.01 12.62 -12.06
N TYR A 71 3.20 12.95 -12.57
CA TYR A 71 4.04 14.05 -12.07
C TYR A 71 4.53 13.87 -10.63
N ILE A 72 4.70 12.62 -10.18
CA ILE A 72 5.07 12.32 -8.81
C ILE A 72 6.57 12.48 -8.63
N THR A 73 6.94 13.44 -7.78
CA THR A 73 8.33 13.76 -7.45
C THR A 73 8.76 13.16 -6.11
N GLY A 74 7.82 12.89 -5.21
CA GLY A 74 8.08 12.35 -3.88
C GLY A 74 7.06 11.29 -3.46
N TRP A 75 7.56 10.22 -2.85
CA TRP A 75 6.76 9.10 -2.32
C TRP A 75 7.49 8.43 -1.18
N GLU A 76 6.86 8.47 -0.01
CA GLU A 76 7.34 7.84 1.20
C GLU A 76 6.15 7.30 1.99
N CYS A 77 6.29 6.11 2.53
CA CYS A 77 5.29 5.50 3.41
C CYS A 77 6.03 4.91 4.61
N VAL A 78 5.97 5.54 5.77
CA VAL A 78 6.75 5.08 6.94
C VAL A 78 5.80 4.65 8.03
N GLU A 79 6.02 3.45 8.58
CA GLU A 79 5.34 3.03 9.80
C GLU A 79 5.92 3.79 10.99
N VAL A 80 5.10 4.62 11.62
CA VAL A 80 5.51 5.44 12.78
C VAL A 80 5.25 4.71 14.09
N GLU A 81 4.13 3.96 14.14
CA GLU A 81 3.79 3.06 15.24
C GLU A 81 3.18 1.78 14.65
N PRO A 82 3.14 0.66 15.37
CA PRO A 82 2.53 -0.58 14.88
C PRO A 82 1.08 -0.39 14.37
N GLY A 83 0.92 -0.44 13.05
CA GLY A 83 -0.33 -0.20 12.32
C GLY A 83 -0.70 1.28 12.13
N LEU A 84 0.22 2.22 12.34
CA LEU A 84 0.07 3.65 12.03
C LEU A 84 1.11 4.07 10.99
N TRP A 85 0.62 4.40 9.81
CA TRP A 85 1.42 4.70 8.63
C TRP A 85 1.36 6.17 8.30
N ASN A 86 2.50 6.79 8.02
CA ASN A 86 2.59 8.15 7.54
C ASN A 86 2.94 8.12 6.06
N VAL A 87 1.97 8.49 5.23
CA VAL A 87 2.11 8.52 3.77
C VAL A 87 2.37 9.95 3.34
N PHE A 88 3.40 10.13 2.53
CA PHE A 88 3.78 11.38 1.90
C PHE A 88 3.83 11.18 0.39
N LEU A 89 3.15 12.07 -0.32
CA LEU A 89 3.14 12.18 -1.76
C LEU A 89 3.47 13.62 -2.15
N GLU A 90 4.33 13.78 -3.12
CA GLU A 90 4.64 15.07 -3.72
C GLU A 90 4.50 14.96 -5.23
N ALA A 91 3.81 15.93 -5.83
CA ALA A 91 3.72 16.09 -7.27
C ALA A 91 4.15 17.50 -7.69
N SER A 92 4.68 17.63 -8.91
CA SER A 92 5.13 18.91 -9.46
C SER A 92 4.70 19.07 -10.92
N VAL A 93 3.82 20.04 -11.20
CA VAL A 93 3.32 20.35 -12.54
C VAL A 93 3.64 21.81 -12.85
N GLU A 94 4.35 22.07 -13.95
CA GLU A 94 4.67 23.44 -14.42
C GLU A 94 5.31 24.34 -13.34
N GLY A 95 6.14 23.75 -12.46
CA GLY A 95 6.78 24.46 -11.34
C GLY A 95 5.90 24.66 -10.11
N GLN A 96 4.61 24.29 -10.16
CA GLN A 96 3.74 24.24 -9.00
C GLN A 96 3.90 22.90 -8.30
N LYS A 97 4.29 22.94 -7.03
CA LYS A 97 4.42 21.76 -6.18
C LYS A 97 3.17 21.59 -5.33
N ALA A 98 2.64 20.39 -5.32
CA ALA A 98 1.55 19.97 -4.44
C ALA A 98 2.02 18.77 -3.62
N SER A 99 2.05 18.94 -2.30
CA SER A 99 2.34 17.84 -1.37
C SER A 99 1.07 17.41 -0.66
N TRP A 100 0.89 16.11 -0.49
CA TRP A 100 -0.14 15.53 0.33
C TRP A 100 0.50 14.62 1.38
N ARG A 101 0.05 14.74 2.62
CA ARG A 101 0.53 13.92 3.73
C ARG A 101 -0.64 13.47 4.58
N SER A 102 -0.64 12.21 4.99
CA SER A 102 -1.67 11.69 5.90
C SER A 102 -1.12 10.60 6.81
N ALA A 103 -1.61 10.61 8.05
CA ALA A 103 -1.41 9.52 8.99
C ALA A 103 -2.62 8.58 8.92
N ILE A 104 -2.40 7.34 8.51
CA ILE A 104 -3.42 6.32 8.31
C ILE A 104 -3.22 5.21 9.30
N ARG A 105 -4.25 4.95 10.10
CA ARG A 105 -4.26 3.80 11.00
C ARG A 105 -4.85 2.59 10.29
N GLN A 106 -4.05 1.54 10.17
CA GLN A 106 -4.47 0.23 9.69
C GLN A 106 -5.50 -0.35 10.66
N ARG A 107 -6.57 -0.96 10.12
CA ARG A 107 -7.56 -1.63 10.95
C ARG A 107 -6.93 -2.87 11.59
N ARG A 108 -6.86 -2.90 12.93
CA ARG A 108 -6.55 -4.12 13.65
C ARG A 108 -7.69 -5.11 13.47
N VAL A 109 -7.47 -6.14 12.68
CA VAL A 109 -8.33 -7.33 12.74
C VAL A 109 -7.86 -8.14 13.93
N LYS A 110 -8.67 -8.16 14.99
CA LYS A 110 -8.62 -9.28 15.91
C LYS A 110 -9.02 -10.48 15.07
N LEU A 111 -8.07 -11.38 14.79
CA LEU A 111 -8.40 -12.74 14.44
C LEU A 111 -9.16 -13.31 15.64
N SER A 112 -10.49 -13.13 15.66
CA SER A 112 -11.33 -13.85 16.60
C SER A 112 -11.31 -15.30 16.13
N TYR A 113 -10.46 -16.09 16.79
CA TYR A 113 -10.50 -17.54 16.76
C TYR A 113 -11.81 -18.01 17.41
N THR A 114 -12.93 -17.77 16.75
CA THR A 114 -14.27 -18.23 17.13
C THR A 114 -15.05 -18.50 15.86
N ASP A 115 -14.64 -19.52 15.12
CA ASP A 115 -15.53 -20.63 14.76
C ASP A 115 -14.76 -21.66 13.92
N ARG A 116 -14.36 -22.75 14.56
CA ARG A 116 -14.11 -24.12 14.05
C ARG A 116 -13.13 -24.85 14.99
N PRO A 117 -13.62 -25.80 15.81
CA PRO A 117 -12.72 -26.74 16.47
C PRO A 117 -12.19 -27.70 15.40
N GLY A 118 -10.96 -27.48 14.93
CA GLY A 118 -10.28 -28.46 14.10
C GLY A 118 -9.47 -27.89 12.94
N MET A 119 -8.38 -27.18 13.23
CA MET A 119 -7.13 -27.41 12.51
C MET A 119 -5.99 -26.74 13.27
N LEU A 120 -5.25 -27.60 13.97
CA LEU A 120 -3.97 -27.31 14.58
C LEU A 120 -2.92 -26.98 13.50
N ALA A 121 -2.02 -26.09 13.92
CA ALA A 121 -0.63 -25.97 13.48
C ALA A 121 -0.38 -25.43 12.07
N PHE A 122 -0.03 -24.15 11.99
CA PHE A 122 1.23 -23.72 11.35
C PHE A 122 1.68 -22.44 12.07
N LEU A 123 2.30 -22.64 13.25
CA LEU A 123 3.02 -21.58 13.95
C LEU A 123 4.35 -21.35 13.24
N CYS A 124 4.59 -20.08 12.94
CA CYS A 124 5.86 -19.36 13.12
C CYS A 124 7.08 -20.24 13.46
N SER A 125 7.98 -20.39 12.48
CA SER A 125 9.39 -20.64 12.72
C SER A 125 10.21 -19.67 11.88
N PHE A 126 10.52 -18.51 12.45
CA PHE A 126 11.75 -17.78 12.13
C PHE A 126 12.34 -17.29 13.44
N TYR A 127 13.11 -18.17 14.07
CA TYR A 127 14.30 -17.86 14.87
C TYR A 127 15.25 -19.06 14.79
#